data_AF-A0A1H4FZV1-F1
#
_entry.id   AF-A0A1H4FZV1-F1
#
_cell.length_a   1.000
_cell.length_b   1.000
_cell.length_c   1.000
_cell.angle_alpha   90.00
_cell.angle_beta   90.00
_cell.angle_gamma   90.00
#
_symmetry.space_group_name_H-M   'P 1'
#
loop_
_entity.id
_entity.type
_entity.pdbx_description
1 polymer ?
#
loop_
_entity_poly.entity_id
_entity_poly.type
_entity_poly.pdbx_seq_one_letter_code
_entity_poly.pdbx_strand_id
1 'polypeptide(L)'
;MRWNHRIKMFTAIFSLVAVLTACGGGAKEATTKEPIQDAGTVATATNSSDTSTADSSAADTNAEDSADTSSTSDTTGASSEEGKIGVDSTLEELKQKYADKLGYIRVPLNDHPVRRVSEEGSKNINIANYSDAVVNMNTGIPIHSDSQRLIDDAFPFFTIVQAPEVSYVSWEEATNLERAMVKTLFISRQALLLTEDAMKNKDYTSQSFTDSMEFFKNAAEFDSMAPVAQHTYDITLTKLYDKARESWAKLAAIDPEQDEAAFAEKYTEARTEANNVMGLLNILLSTNEEERLEQTYGK
;
A
#
# COMPACT_ATOMS: atom_id res chain seq x y z
N MET A 1 33.69 16.76 -9.38
CA MET A 1 32.96 17.81 -10.12
C MET A 1 31.96 18.45 -9.16
N ARG A 2 31.93 19.79 -9.06
CA ARG A 2 31.02 20.50 -8.14
C ARG A 2 29.71 20.76 -8.86
N TRP A 3 28.60 20.20 -8.38
CA TRP A 3 27.28 20.54 -8.89
C TRP A 3 26.55 21.41 -7.86
N ASN A 4 26.53 22.72 -8.13
CA ASN A 4 25.57 23.64 -7.55
C ASN A 4 24.56 23.94 -8.66
N HIS A 5 23.30 23.55 -8.49
CA HIS A 5 22.20 24.18 -9.21
C HIS A 5 21.08 24.57 -8.25
N ARG A 6 20.72 25.84 -8.32
CA ARG A 6 19.62 26.46 -7.57
C ARG A 6 18.31 26.01 -8.22
N ILE A 7 17.50 25.25 -7.49
CA ILE A 7 16.14 24.88 -7.88
C ILE A 7 15.24 26.10 -7.62
N LYS A 8 14.65 26.65 -8.68
CA LYS A 8 13.50 27.56 -8.58
C LYS A 8 12.25 26.72 -8.83
N MET A 9 11.47 26.44 -7.79
CA MET A 9 10.13 25.85 -7.94
C MET A 9 9.14 26.95 -8.33
N PHE A 10 8.41 26.73 -9.42
CA PHE A 10 7.12 27.37 -9.66
C PHE A 10 6.04 26.32 -9.48
N THR A 11 5.22 26.48 -8.45
CA THR A 11 4.12 25.57 -8.13
C THR A 11 2.88 26.03 -8.88
N ALA A 12 2.47 25.29 -9.91
CA ALA A 12 1.13 25.38 -10.47
C ALA A 12 0.47 24.00 -10.31
N ILE A 13 -0.47 23.89 -9.37
CA ILE A 13 -1.27 22.68 -9.15
C ILE A 13 -2.52 22.83 -10.00
N PHE A 14 -2.60 22.09 -11.12
CA PHE A 14 -3.86 21.85 -11.82
C PHE A 14 -4.42 20.51 -11.33
N SER A 15 -5.49 20.56 -10.53
CA SER A 15 -6.26 19.37 -10.17
C SER A 15 -6.93 18.79 -11.42
N LEU A 16 -6.62 17.55 -11.76
CA LEU A 16 -7.20 16.87 -12.91
C LEU A 16 -8.41 16.05 -12.46
N VAL A 17 -9.61 16.56 -12.69
CA VAL A 17 -10.85 15.77 -12.66
C VAL A 17 -11.00 15.13 -14.04
N ALA A 18 -10.47 13.92 -14.22
CA ALA A 18 -10.76 13.09 -15.37
C ALA A 18 -11.76 12.00 -14.97
N VAL A 19 -12.93 12.07 -15.60
CA VAL A 19 -14.09 11.21 -15.44
C VAL A 19 -13.76 9.78 -15.89
N LEU A 20 -13.73 8.82 -14.96
CA LEU A 20 -13.91 7.40 -15.26
C LEU A 20 -15.36 7.03 -14.97
N THR A 21 -16.25 7.28 -15.94
CA THR A 21 -17.55 6.64 -16.03
C THR A 21 -17.63 5.78 -17.29
N ALA A 22 -18.27 4.62 -17.11
CA ALA A 22 -18.81 3.71 -18.13
C ALA A 22 -17.89 2.61 -18.70
N CYS A 23 -18.06 1.39 -18.15
CA CYS A 23 -18.57 0.27 -18.94
C CYS A 23 -19.48 -0.61 -18.06
N GLY A 24 -20.69 -0.11 -17.81
CA GLY A 24 -21.86 -0.92 -17.49
C GLY A 24 -22.89 -0.64 -18.58
N GLY A 25 -23.12 -1.58 -19.48
CA GLY A 25 -23.99 -1.38 -20.63
C GLY A 25 -24.24 -2.67 -21.39
N GLY A 26 -25.23 -3.43 -20.91
CA GLY A 26 -25.78 -4.60 -21.60
C GLY A 26 -26.41 -4.22 -22.94
N ALA A 27 -26.27 -5.13 -23.91
CA ALA A 27 -26.95 -5.06 -25.19
C ALA A 27 -28.38 -5.61 -25.07
N LYS A 28 -29.33 -4.92 -25.72
CA LYS A 28 -30.75 -5.25 -25.79
C LYS A 28 -31.11 -6.26 -26.89
N GLU A 29 -32.06 -7.13 -26.51
CA GLU A 29 -33.25 -7.64 -27.23
C GLU A 29 -33.14 -8.44 -28.54
N ALA A 30 -33.70 -9.66 -28.49
CA ALA A 30 -34.61 -10.18 -29.52
C ALA A 30 -35.66 -11.13 -28.89
N THR A 31 -36.93 -10.72 -28.94
CA THR A 31 -38.14 -11.44 -28.55
C THR A 31 -38.43 -12.60 -29.52
N THR A 32 -38.97 -13.75 -29.04
CA THR A 32 -40.20 -14.41 -29.54
C THR A 32 -40.41 -15.85 -28.99
N LYS A 33 -41.54 -16.00 -28.28
CA LYS A 33 -42.44 -17.17 -28.03
C LYS A 33 -42.06 -18.32 -27.08
N GLU A 34 -42.84 -18.40 -25.99
CA GLU A 34 -43.19 -19.63 -25.25
C GLU A 34 -43.93 -20.66 -26.13
N PRO A 35 -43.98 -21.94 -25.69
CA PRO A 35 -45.22 -22.39 -25.07
C PRO A 35 -45.03 -23.12 -23.72
N ILE A 36 -46.11 -23.03 -22.95
CA ILE A 36 -46.43 -23.62 -21.63
C ILE A 36 -46.39 -25.17 -21.64
N GLN A 37 -45.89 -25.79 -20.56
CA GLN A 37 -46.51 -26.98 -19.98
C GLN A 37 -46.16 -27.21 -18.49
N ASP A 38 -47.23 -27.10 -17.70
CA ASP A 38 -47.63 -27.59 -16.37
C ASP A 38 -46.79 -28.57 -15.52
N ALA A 39 -46.96 -28.33 -14.21
CA ALA A 39 -47.18 -29.25 -13.09
C ALA A 39 -46.06 -30.17 -12.52
N GLY A 40 -45.88 -30.08 -11.20
CA GLY A 40 -45.51 -31.24 -10.36
C GLY A 40 -44.50 -30.97 -9.23
N THR A 41 -44.92 -30.38 -8.12
CA THR A 41 -45.08 -31.06 -6.80
C THR A 41 -43.88 -30.98 -5.84
N VAL A 42 -44.25 -30.50 -4.65
CA VAL A 42 -43.58 -30.43 -3.34
C VAL A 42 -42.93 -31.74 -2.88
N ALA A 43 -41.78 -31.64 -2.21
CA ALA A 43 -41.44 -32.52 -1.08
C ALA A 43 -40.49 -31.81 -0.09
N THR A 44 -41.08 -31.26 0.96
CA THR A 44 -40.44 -31.03 2.27
C THR A 44 -40.25 -32.38 2.96
N ALA A 45 -39.11 -32.59 3.63
CA ALA A 45 -39.00 -33.55 4.73
C ALA A 45 -38.01 -33.04 5.78
N THR A 46 -38.55 -32.36 6.77
CA THR A 46 -38.02 -32.27 8.13
C THR A 46 -38.23 -33.63 8.82
N ASN A 47 -37.27 -34.13 9.58
CA ASN A 47 -37.55 -34.58 10.95
C ASN A 47 -36.31 -34.81 11.82
N SER A 48 -36.46 -34.31 13.03
CA SER A 48 -35.57 -34.26 14.20
C SER A 48 -35.57 -35.56 15.02
N SER A 49 -34.62 -35.64 15.96
CA SER A 49 -34.74 -35.95 17.41
C SER A 49 -33.49 -36.71 17.90
N ASP A 50 -32.69 -36.07 18.76
CA ASP A 50 -32.62 -36.22 20.24
C ASP A 50 -31.97 -37.57 20.65
N THR A 51 -31.07 -37.73 21.64
CA THR A 51 -30.93 -37.02 22.92
C THR A 51 -29.58 -37.38 23.60
N SER A 52 -29.06 -36.46 24.42
CA SER A 52 -28.47 -36.62 25.78
C SER A 52 -27.07 -37.18 26.10
N THR A 53 -26.22 -36.24 26.56
CA THR A 53 -25.68 -36.02 27.93
C THR A 53 -24.57 -36.88 28.56
N ALA A 54 -23.66 -36.14 29.23
CA ALA A 54 -22.88 -36.43 30.45
C ALA A 54 -21.56 -37.24 30.31
N ASP A 55 -20.45 -36.93 30.99
CA ASP A 55 -20.00 -35.82 31.84
C ASP A 55 -18.52 -36.10 32.21
N SER A 56 -17.79 -35.08 32.67
CA SER A 56 -16.66 -35.14 33.62
C SER A 56 -15.29 -35.68 33.14
N SER A 57 -14.12 -35.18 33.56
CA SER A 57 -13.74 -34.08 34.47
C SER A 57 -12.20 -33.92 34.39
N ALA A 58 -11.72 -32.68 34.56
CA ALA A 58 -10.53 -32.17 35.30
C ALA A 58 -9.22 -32.99 35.39
N ALA A 59 -8.04 -32.43 35.66
CA ALA A 59 -7.37 -31.12 35.65
C ALA A 59 -6.00 -31.38 36.33
N ASP A 60 -5.02 -30.51 36.07
CA ASP A 60 -3.86 -30.18 36.93
C ASP A 60 -2.74 -31.25 37.11
N THR A 61 -1.43 -30.95 37.24
CA THR A 61 -0.66 -29.71 37.43
C THR A 61 0.85 -29.97 37.21
N ASN A 62 1.59 -28.92 36.82
CA ASN A 62 2.96 -28.49 37.16
C ASN A 62 4.03 -29.48 37.69
N ALA A 63 5.26 -29.40 37.15
CA ALA A 63 6.42 -28.75 37.79
C ALA A 63 7.75 -29.02 37.04
N GLU A 64 8.67 -28.07 37.20
CA GLU A 64 10.03 -27.92 36.68
C GLU A 64 10.96 -29.14 36.88
N ASP A 65 11.92 -29.37 35.97
CA ASP A 65 13.36 -29.26 36.30
C ASP A 65 14.26 -29.23 35.04
N SER A 66 15.41 -28.61 35.23
CA SER A 66 16.46 -28.22 34.28
C SER A 66 17.34 -29.38 33.81
N ALA A 67 17.82 -29.32 32.56
CA ALA A 67 19.12 -29.86 32.17
C ALA A 67 19.63 -29.22 30.87
N ASP A 68 20.56 -28.28 31.06
CA ASP A 68 21.71 -27.93 30.24
C ASP A 68 21.97 -28.77 28.97
N THR A 69 21.92 -28.16 27.79
CA THR A 69 22.80 -28.55 26.67
C THR A 69 23.13 -27.34 25.81
N SER A 70 24.36 -26.88 25.99
CA SER A 70 25.08 -25.94 25.14
C SER A 70 24.92 -26.24 23.65
N SER A 71 24.44 -25.26 22.90
CA SER A 71 24.68 -25.16 21.46
C SER A 71 25.01 -23.71 21.14
N THR A 72 26.28 -23.52 20.85
CA THR A 72 26.93 -22.28 20.47
C THR A 72 26.38 -21.83 19.12
N SER A 73 25.40 -20.93 19.13
CA SER A 73 25.07 -20.10 17.98
C SER A 73 25.77 -18.76 18.17
N ASP A 74 26.83 -18.54 17.40
CA ASP A 74 27.43 -17.22 17.20
C ASP A 74 26.41 -16.32 16.50
N THR A 75 25.49 -15.76 17.29
CA THR A 75 24.68 -14.63 16.89
C THR A 75 25.55 -13.39 17.11
N THR A 76 26.30 -12.98 16.10
CA THR A 76 26.92 -11.66 16.07
C THR A 76 25.84 -10.61 16.27
N GLY A 77 25.85 -10.02 17.46
CA GLY A 77 24.84 -9.09 17.93
C GLY A 77 24.75 -7.84 17.07
N ALA A 78 23.55 -7.57 16.58
CA ALA A 78 23.01 -6.23 16.64
C ALA A 78 22.10 -6.21 17.87
N SER A 79 22.66 -5.77 19.00
CA SER A 79 21.85 -5.31 20.11
C SER A 79 20.98 -4.19 19.54
N SER A 80 19.68 -4.44 19.33
CA SER A 80 18.73 -3.33 19.25
C SER A 80 18.84 -2.63 20.60
N GLU A 81 19.62 -1.56 20.67
CA GLU A 81 19.57 -0.69 21.84
C GLU A 81 18.11 -0.28 22.00
N GLU A 82 17.48 -0.76 23.06
CA GLU A 82 16.04 -0.58 23.30
C GLU A 82 15.67 0.89 23.13
N GLY A 83 14.73 1.17 22.22
CA GLY A 83 14.25 2.52 21.92
C GLY A 83 14.93 3.26 20.76
N LYS A 84 15.96 2.70 20.11
CA LYS A 84 16.54 3.31 18.89
C LYS A 84 15.78 2.89 17.63
N ILE A 85 15.29 3.89 16.89
CA ILE A 85 14.71 3.70 15.55
C ILE A 85 15.82 3.49 14.52
N GLY A 86 15.79 2.35 13.84
CA GLY A 86 16.67 2.00 12.73
C GLY A 86 18.09 1.59 13.12
N VAL A 87 18.77 0.91 12.20
CA VAL A 87 20.15 0.44 12.38
C VAL A 87 21.14 1.53 11.94
N ASP A 88 22.15 1.80 12.76
CA ASP A 88 23.22 2.75 12.43
C ASP A 88 23.97 2.29 11.16
N SER A 89 24.16 3.20 10.21
CA SER A 89 24.88 2.95 8.96
C SER A 89 25.49 4.25 8.43
N THR A 90 26.57 4.13 7.67
CA THR A 90 27.06 5.24 6.84
C THR A 90 26.47 5.14 5.44
N LEU A 91 26.33 6.27 4.75
CA LEU A 91 25.88 6.27 3.35
C LEU A 91 26.82 5.44 2.45
N GLU A 92 28.12 5.44 2.74
CA GLU A 92 29.12 4.71 1.96
C GLU A 92 28.97 3.19 2.13
N GLU A 93 28.77 2.70 3.36
CA GLU A 93 28.49 1.29 3.62
C GLU A 93 27.22 0.82 2.91
N LEU A 94 26.16 1.64 2.93
CA LEU A 94 24.92 1.33 2.25
C LEU A 94 25.09 1.22 0.73
N LYS A 95 25.87 2.14 0.13
CA LYS A 95 26.19 2.08 -1.30
C LYS A 95 27.00 0.85 -1.65
N GLN A 96 28.04 0.54 -0.88
CA GLN A 96 28.91 -0.61 -1.16
C GLN A 96 28.18 -1.94 -1.06
N LYS A 97 27.26 -2.07 -0.09
CA LYS A 97 26.56 -3.33 0.19
C LYS A 97 25.27 -3.52 -0.60
N TYR A 98 24.51 -2.45 -0.85
CA TYR A 98 23.13 -2.55 -1.34
C TYR A 98 22.82 -1.73 -2.60
N ALA A 99 23.78 -0.96 -3.14
CA ALA A 99 23.52 -0.28 -4.40
C ALA A 99 23.38 -1.30 -5.54
N ASP A 100 22.30 -1.20 -6.31
CA ASP A 100 22.11 -1.99 -7.52
C ASP A 100 22.92 -1.40 -8.70
N LYS A 101 22.76 -2.01 -9.88
CA LYS A 101 23.43 -1.57 -11.12
C LYS A 101 23.07 -0.15 -11.56
N LEU A 102 21.95 0.39 -11.07
CA LEU A 102 21.46 1.75 -11.35
C LEU A 102 21.88 2.74 -10.26
N GLY A 103 22.48 2.26 -9.16
CA GLY A 103 22.93 3.06 -8.04
C GLY A 103 21.88 3.24 -6.94
N TYR A 104 20.74 2.57 -7.01
CA TYR A 104 19.73 2.61 -5.96
C TYR A 104 20.12 1.68 -4.81
N ILE A 105 20.14 2.21 -3.59
CA ILE A 105 20.36 1.44 -2.36
C ILE A 105 19.08 0.67 -2.06
N ARG A 106 19.15 -0.67 -2.11
CA ARG A 106 18.02 -1.58 -1.87
C ARG A 106 18.31 -2.50 -0.69
N VAL A 107 17.84 -2.10 0.48
CA VAL A 107 17.97 -2.93 1.69
C VAL A 107 16.79 -3.91 1.75
N PRO A 108 17.04 -5.23 1.76
CA PRO A 108 15.97 -6.23 1.89
C PRO A 108 15.15 -6.05 3.17
N LEU A 109 13.86 -6.41 3.12
CA LEU A 109 12.97 -6.33 4.29
C LEU A 109 13.44 -7.15 5.49
N ASN A 110 14.11 -8.28 5.24
CA ASN A 110 14.66 -9.15 6.29
C ASN A 110 16.02 -8.69 6.82
N ASP A 111 16.54 -7.55 6.35
CA ASP A 111 17.80 -6.95 6.78
C ASP A 111 17.55 -5.51 7.25
N HIS A 112 16.55 -5.32 8.14
CA HIS A 112 16.23 -4.05 8.81
C HIS A 112 16.32 -2.81 7.90
N PRO A 113 15.29 -2.54 7.08
CA PRO A 113 15.36 -1.54 6.02
C PRO A 113 15.37 -0.09 6.50
N VAL A 114 14.97 0.17 7.75
CA VAL A 114 15.05 1.50 8.38
C VAL A 114 16.45 1.72 8.93
N ARG A 115 17.13 2.74 8.43
CA ARG A 115 18.54 3.04 8.72
C ARG A 115 18.69 4.42 9.33
N ARG A 116 19.62 4.54 10.28
CA ARG A 116 20.14 5.82 10.79
C ARG A 116 21.41 6.13 10.02
N VAL A 117 21.28 6.95 8.98
CA VAL A 117 22.35 7.20 8.01
C VAL A 117 23.15 8.43 8.42
N SER A 118 24.44 8.21 8.60
CA SER A 118 25.45 9.27 8.71
C SER A 118 26.16 9.48 7.37
N GLU A 119 26.45 10.74 7.05
CA GLU A 119 27.17 11.14 5.85
C GLU A 119 28.50 11.78 6.22
N GLU A 120 29.56 11.50 5.45
CA GLU A 120 30.88 12.06 5.70
C GLU A 120 30.83 13.59 5.69
N GLY A 121 31.39 14.20 6.74
CA GLY A 121 31.40 15.66 6.91
C GLY A 121 30.06 16.27 7.35
N SER A 122 28.99 15.48 7.48
CA SER A 122 27.71 15.91 8.04
C SER A 122 27.65 15.60 9.54
N LYS A 123 27.06 16.51 10.32
CA LYS A 123 26.66 16.24 11.71
C LYS A 123 25.24 15.70 11.82
N ASN A 124 24.52 15.65 10.69
CA ASN A 124 23.13 15.22 10.66
C ASN A 124 23.07 13.70 10.49
N ILE A 125 22.20 13.06 11.25
CA ILE A 125 21.84 11.65 11.09
C ILE A 125 20.42 11.64 10.56
N ASN A 126 20.22 11.02 9.39
CA ASN A 126 18.91 10.89 8.77
C ASN A 126 18.34 9.50 9.06
N ILE A 127 17.07 9.42 9.44
CA ILE A 127 16.35 8.14 9.48
C ILE A 127 15.70 7.95 8.12
N ALA A 128 15.97 6.83 7.46
CA ALA A 128 15.51 6.56 6.10
C ALA A 128 15.14 5.08 5.92
N ASN A 129 14.06 4.83 5.19
CA ASN A 129 13.68 3.49 4.74
C ASN A 129 14.28 3.23 3.35
N TYR A 130 15.07 2.16 3.20
CA TYR A 130 15.68 1.75 1.93
C TYR A 130 15.11 0.44 1.37
N SER A 131 13.98 -0.04 1.88
CA SER A 131 13.21 -1.12 1.24
C SER A 131 12.37 -0.60 0.09
N ASP A 132 11.68 -1.50 -0.59
CA ASP A 132 10.68 -1.20 -1.62
C ASP A 132 9.24 -1.24 -1.09
N ALA A 133 9.03 -1.13 0.23
CA ALA A 133 7.72 -1.13 0.86
C ALA A 133 7.54 0.06 1.80
N VAL A 134 6.28 0.44 2.05
CA VAL A 134 5.95 1.33 3.18
C VAL A 134 5.98 0.48 4.45
N VAL A 135 6.78 0.89 5.43
CA VAL A 135 7.04 0.12 6.65
C VAL A 135 6.67 0.93 7.88
N ASN A 136 6.37 0.26 8.99
CA ASN A 136 6.38 0.90 10.28
C ASN A 136 7.83 1.27 10.64
N MET A 137 8.10 2.54 10.88
CA MET A 137 9.43 3.11 11.14
C MET A 137 10.10 2.46 12.36
N ASN A 138 9.33 2.05 13.36
CA ASN A 138 9.86 1.49 14.60
C ASN A 138 10.26 0.02 14.45
N THR A 139 9.54 -0.75 13.61
CA THR A 139 9.76 -2.20 13.47
C THR A 139 10.45 -2.59 12.17
N GLY A 140 10.39 -1.74 11.14
CA GLY A 140 10.83 -2.05 9.77
C GLY A 140 9.93 -3.04 9.04
N ILE A 141 8.77 -3.40 9.61
CA ILE A 141 7.81 -4.35 9.04
C ILE A 141 6.87 -3.61 8.08
N PRO A 142 6.56 -4.14 6.89
CA PRO A 142 5.57 -3.56 5.98
C PRO A 142 4.20 -3.33 6.63
N ILE A 143 3.55 -2.21 6.32
CA ILE A 143 2.20 -1.86 6.85
C ILE A 143 1.06 -2.68 6.19
N HIS A 144 1.38 -3.42 5.14
CA HIS A 144 0.47 -4.30 4.42
C HIS A 144 1.24 -5.54 3.96
N SER A 145 0.54 -6.61 3.59
CA SER A 145 1.18 -7.81 3.05
C SER A 145 2.06 -7.46 1.84
N ASP A 146 3.30 -7.94 1.83
CA ASP A 146 4.22 -7.78 0.72
C ASP A 146 4.50 -9.15 0.09
N SER A 147 3.96 -9.38 -1.11
CA SER A 147 4.03 -10.69 -1.76
C SER A 147 4.28 -10.54 -3.25
N GLN A 148 4.90 -11.56 -3.87
CA GLN A 148 5.11 -11.56 -5.31
C GLN A 148 3.79 -11.45 -6.08
N ARG A 149 2.72 -12.11 -5.61
CA ARG A 149 1.39 -12.01 -6.21
C ARG A 149 0.88 -10.57 -6.25
N LEU A 150 1.08 -9.81 -5.17
CA LEU A 150 0.71 -8.39 -5.15
C LEU A 150 1.47 -7.62 -6.22
N ILE A 151 2.77 -7.88 -6.40
CA ILE A 151 3.58 -7.23 -7.44
C ILE A 151 3.08 -7.61 -8.83
N ASP A 152 2.81 -8.90 -9.07
CA ASP A 152 2.35 -9.45 -10.35
C ASP A 152 0.97 -8.88 -10.75
N ASP A 153 0.10 -8.56 -9.78
CA ASP A 153 -1.20 -7.94 -10.03
C ASP A 153 -1.09 -6.40 -10.14
N ALA A 154 -0.32 -5.76 -9.26
CA ALA A 154 -0.25 -4.32 -9.14
C ALA A 154 0.60 -3.65 -10.22
N PHE A 155 1.77 -4.20 -10.54
CA PHE A 155 2.68 -3.55 -11.49
C PHE A 155 2.09 -3.46 -12.91
N PRO A 156 1.46 -4.51 -13.46
CA PRO A 156 0.74 -4.40 -14.73
C PRO A 156 -0.41 -3.40 -14.70
N PHE A 157 -1.11 -3.28 -13.56
CA PHE A 157 -2.17 -2.28 -13.41
C PHE A 157 -1.65 -0.86 -13.64
N PHE A 158 -0.47 -0.51 -13.10
CA PHE A 158 0.10 0.82 -13.27
C PHE A 158 0.81 1.06 -14.60
N THR A 159 1.03 0.01 -15.39
CA THR A 159 1.81 0.10 -16.62
C THR A 159 0.93 -0.25 -17.81
N ILE A 160 0.92 -1.53 -18.20
CA ILE A 160 0.36 -2.02 -19.45
C ILE A 160 -1.17 -2.03 -19.50
N VAL A 161 -1.86 -2.10 -18.37
CA VAL A 161 -3.33 -2.19 -18.36
C VAL A 161 -3.98 -0.82 -18.61
N GLN A 162 -3.40 0.26 -18.09
CA GLN A 162 -3.99 1.60 -18.16
C GLN A 162 -3.65 2.34 -19.46
N ALA A 163 -2.45 2.13 -20.01
CA ALA A 163 -2.01 2.74 -21.27
C ALA A 163 -1.08 1.76 -22.03
N PRO A 164 -1.64 0.73 -22.69
CA PRO A 164 -0.87 -0.33 -23.35
C PRO A 164 0.04 0.17 -24.49
N GLU A 165 -0.20 1.36 -25.02
CA GLU A 165 0.60 2.01 -26.04
C GLU A 165 1.88 2.69 -25.51
N VAL A 166 2.02 2.83 -24.19
CA VAL A 166 3.19 3.43 -23.54
C VAL A 166 4.21 2.34 -23.21
N SER A 167 5.49 2.67 -23.37
CA SER A 167 6.60 1.81 -22.92
C SER A 167 6.95 2.14 -21.46
N TYR A 168 7.15 1.09 -20.66
CA TYR A 168 7.38 1.17 -19.21
C TYR A 168 8.71 0.55 -18.83
N VAL A 169 9.30 1.06 -17.74
CA VAL A 169 10.46 0.43 -17.11
C VAL A 169 10.07 -0.92 -16.52
N SER A 170 11.03 -1.83 -16.36
CA SER A 170 10.82 -3.07 -15.62
C SER A 170 10.66 -2.83 -14.12
N TRP A 171 10.14 -3.81 -13.38
CA TRP A 171 10.10 -3.76 -11.92
C TRP A 171 11.51 -3.50 -11.35
N GLU A 172 12.52 -4.17 -11.90
CA GLU A 172 13.93 -4.09 -11.53
C GLU A 172 14.50 -2.66 -11.71
N GLU A 173 13.98 -1.90 -12.66
CA GLU A 173 14.41 -0.54 -12.98
C GLU A 173 13.70 0.53 -12.14
N ALA A 174 12.49 0.27 -11.66
CA ALA A 174 11.73 1.20 -10.81
C ALA A 174 12.45 1.49 -9.47
N THR A 175 12.32 2.72 -8.97
CA THR A 175 12.88 3.14 -7.68
C THR A 175 12.19 2.41 -6.52
N ASN A 176 12.82 2.40 -5.35
CA ASN A 176 12.17 1.84 -4.17
C ASN A 176 10.86 2.56 -3.81
N LEU A 177 10.81 3.88 -3.97
CA LEU A 177 9.61 4.66 -3.71
C LEU A 177 8.50 4.27 -4.70
N GLU A 178 8.81 4.22 -6.00
CA GLU A 178 7.85 3.81 -7.03
C GLU A 178 7.31 2.41 -6.77
N ARG A 179 8.17 1.44 -6.44
CA ARG A 179 7.76 0.07 -6.07
C ARG A 179 6.85 0.04 -4.85
N ALA A 180 7.18 0.79 -3.80
CA ALA A 180 6.33 0.90 -2.62
C ALA A 180 4.97 1.52 -2.96
N MET A 181 4.96 2.53 -3.82
CA MET A 181 3.74 3.20 -4.26
C MET A 181 2.87 2.31 -5.14
N VAL A 182 3.46 1.50 -6.03
CA VAL A 182 2.72 0.48 -6.81
C VAL A 182 1.92 -0.42 -5.86
N LYS A 183 2.58 -0.96 -4.82
CA LYS A 183 1.94 -1.87 -3.86
C LYS A 183 0.86 -1.14 -3.03
N THR A 184 1.22 -0.01 -2.43
CA THR A 184 0.36 0.72 -1.50
C THR A 184 -0.87 1.31 -2.19
N LEU A 185 -0.68 1.95 -3.35
CA LEU A 185 -1.77 2.58 -4.08
C LEU A 185 -2.71 1.56 -4.72
N PHE A 186 -2.19 0.38 -5.11
CA PHE A 186 -3.05 -0.71 -5.59
C PHE A 186 -4.02 -1.19 -4.49
N ILE A 187 -3.52 -1.36 -3.27
CA ILE A 187 -4.33 -1.71 -2.11
C ILE A 187 -5.31 -0.58 -1.77
N SER A 188 -4.84 0.68 -1.75
CA SER A 188 -5.71 1.83 -1.45
C SER A 188 -6.85 1.96 -2.46
N ARG A 189 -6.61 1.65 -3.74
CA ARG A 189 -7.66 1.62 -4.76
C ARG A 189 -8.73 0.59 -4.43
N GLN A 190 -8.34 -0.62 -4.04
CA GLN A 190 -9.31 -1.65 -3.66
C GLN A 190 -10.10 -1.22 -2.41
N ALA A 191 -9.44 -0.64 -1.41
CA ALA A 191 -10.09 -0.11 -0.21
C ALA A 191 -11.10 1.01 -0.54
N LEU A 192 -10.76 1.92 -1.46
CA LEU A 192 -11.68 2.96 -1.94
C LEU A 192 -12.89 2.36 -2.67
N LEU A 193 -12.70 1.32 -3.49
CA LEU A 193 -13.82 0.65 -4.18
C LEU A 193 -14.77 -0.05 -3.19
N LEU A 194 -14.23 -0.71 -2.16
CA LEU A 194 -15.03 -1.34 -1.10
C LEU A 194 -15.77 -0.28 -0.27
N THR A 195 -15.13 0.85 0.00
CA THR A 195 -15.76 2.00 0.65
C THR A 195 -16.93 2.55 -0.18
N GLU A 196 -16.75 2.66 -1.50
CA GLU A 196 -17.81 3.10 -2.42
C GLU A 196 -19.01 2.15 -2.41
N ASP A 197 -18.76 0.84 -2.38
CA ASP A 197 -19.81 -0.17 -2.33
C ASP A 197 -20.58 -0.12 -1.00
N ALA A 198 -19.86 0.00 0.12
CA ALA A 198 -20.44 0.21 1.44
C ALA A 198 -21.34 1.46 1.47
N MET A 199 -20.90 2.58 0.88
CA MET A 199 -21.70 3.80 0.77
C MET A 199 -22.99 3.60 -0.06
N LYS A 200 -22.90 2.87 -1.18
CA LYS A 200 -24.07 2.59 -2.05
C LYS A 200 -25.10 1.70 -1.36
N ASN A 201 -24.61 0.70 -0.65
CA ASN A 201 -25.45 -0.31 -0.01
C ASN A 201 -25.83 0.05 1.44
N LYS A 202 -25.25 1.13 1.98
CA LYS A 202 -25.34 1.57 3.38
C LYS A 202 -24.94 0.45 4.36
N ASP A 203 -23.93 -0.35 3.99
CA ASP A 203 -23.37 -1.40 4.83
C ASP A 203 -21.95 -1.05 5.29
N TYR A 204 -21.89 -0.27 6.37
CA TYR A 204 -20.65 0.15 7.03
C TYR A 204 -20.18 -0.83 8.11
N THR A 205 -20.86 -1.97 8.25
CA THR A 205 -20.52 -3.00 9.24
C THR A 205 -19.77 -4.18 8.64
N SER A 206 -19.73 -4.26 7.31
CA SER A 206 -19.01 -5.33 6.60
C SER A 206 -17.52 -5.32 6.95
N GLN A 207 -16.94 -6.51 7.08
CA GLN A 207 -15.51 -6.67 7.36
C GLN A 207 -14.65 -5.97 6.29
N SER A 208 -15.05 -6.05 5.01
CA SER A 208 -14.33 -5.39 3.93
C SER A 208 -14.29 -3.86 4.06
N PHE A 209 -15.36 -3.24 4.58
CA PHE A 209 -15.35 -1.82 4.91
C PHE A 209 -14.45 -1.53 6.11
N THR A 210 -14.57 -2.31 7.18
CA THR A 210 -13.74 -2.16 8.39
C THR A 210 -12.25 -2.27 8.06
N ASP A 211 -11.85 -3.30 7.31
CA ASP A 211 -10.47 -3.52 6.85
C ASP A 211 -9.97 -2.35 5.99
N SER A 212 -10.84 -1.78 5.15
CA SER A 212 -10.50 -0.61 4.32
C SER A 212 -10.21 0.62 5.17
N MET A 213 -11.04 0.88 6.20
CA MET A 213 -10.83 1.99 7.13
C MET A 213 -9.59 1.78 8.00
N GLU A 214 -9.32 0.54 8.42
CA GLU A 214 -8.10 0.19 9.16
C GLU A 214 -6.85 0.40 8.29
N PHE A 215 -6.87 -0.04 7.03
CA PHE A 215 -5.78 0.24 6.10
C PHE A 215 -5.51 1.75 5.96
N PHE A 216 -6.55 2.57 5.80
CA PHE A 216 -6.39 4.01 5.70
C PHE A 216 -5.81 4.64 6.97
N LYS A 217 -6.21 4.16 8.15
CA LYS A 217 -5.63 4.57 9.44
C LYS A 217 -4.14 4.23 9.47
N ASN A 218 -3.79 2.96 9.28
CA ASN A 218 -2.42 2.46 9.34
C ASN A 218 -1.51 3.16 8.31
N ALA A 219 -1.99 3.35 7.08
CA ALA A 219 -1.23 4.06 6.05
C ALA A 219 -0.98 5.52 6.42
N ALA A 220 -1.90 6.16 7.15
CA ALA A 220 -1.80 7.55 7.58
C ALA A 220 -1.05 7.76 8.90
N GLU A 221 -0.68 6.69 9.62
CA GLU A 221 0.07 6.82 10.87
C GLU A 221 1.41 7.53 10.65
N PHE A 222 1.86 8.26 11.67
CA PHE A 222 3.13 8.98 11.60
C PHE A 222 4.33 8.04 11.40
N ASP A 223 4.27 6.84 11.96
CA ASP A 223 5.30 5.83 11.83
C ASP A 223 5.18 5.00 10.53
N SER A 224 4.15 5.18 9.72
CA SER A 224 4.11 4.65 8.36
C SER A 224 5.10 5.43 7.47
N MET A 225 6.19 4.77 7.07
CA MET A 225 7.35 5.37 6.44
C MET A 225 7.58 4.82 5.03
N ALA A 226 7.32 5.66 4.02
CA ALA A 226 7.68 5.36 2.65
C ALA A 226 9.21 5.32 2.45
N PRO A 227 9.69 4.61 1.42
CA PRO A 227 11.11 4.63 1.08
C PRO A 227 11.62 6.04 0.79
N VAL A 228 12.89 6.28 1.12
CA VAL A 228 13.55 7.56 0.85
C VAL A 228 13.67 7.77 -0.66
N ALA A 229 13.54 9.03 -1.08
CA ALA A 229 13.76 9.45 -2.46
C ALA A 229 15.19 9.14 -2.91
N GLN A 230 15.34 8.46 -4.04
CA GLN A 230 16.62 8.15 -4.69
C GLN A 230 16.66 8.57 -6.17
N HIS A 231 15.54 9.08 -6.70
CA HIS A 231 15.41 9.66 -8.04
C HIS A 231 14.92 11.11 -8.01
N THR A 232 15.14 11.86 -9.09
CA THR A 232 14.90 13.31 -9.14
C THR A 232 13.42 13.67 -8.93
N TYR A 233 12.51 12.82 -9.41
CA TYR A 233 11.06 13.03 -9.32
C TYR A 233 10.41 12.38 -8.09
N ASP A 234 11.15 11.57 -7.32
CA ASP A 234 10.63 10.90 -6.12
C ASP A 234 10.09 11.91 -5.10
N ILE A 235 10.71 13.09 -4.97
CA ILE A 235 10.23 14.14 -4.04
C ILE A 235 8.80 14.59 -4.37
N THR A 236 8.46 14.68 -5.66
CA THR A 236 7.12 15.05 -6.10
C THR A 236 6.13 13.91 -5.80
N LEU A 237 6.55 12.67 -6.04
CA LEU A 237 5.77 11.48 -5.71
C LEU A 237 5.48 11.39 -4.21
N THR A 238 6.49 11.58 -3.35
CA THR A 238 6.31 11.64 -1.89
C THR A 238 5.29 12.69 -1.48
N LYS A 239 5.37 13.91 -2.03
CA LYS A 239 4.43 14.98 -1.69
C LYS A 239 2.99 14.66 -2.06
N LEU A 240 2.75 14.03 -3.21
CA LEU A 240 1.42 13.60 -3.60
C LEU A 240 0.93 12.45 -2.73
N TYR A 241 1.81 11.50 -2.42
CA TYR A 241 1.50 10.39 -1.51
C TYR A 241 1.13 10.88 -0.10
N ASP A 242 1.86 11.85 0.45
CA ASP A 242 1.57 12.44 1.76
C ASP A 242 0.19 13.10 1.77
N LYS A 243 -0.19 13.82 0.70
CA LYS A 243 -1.55 14.36 0.56
C LYS A 243 -2.62 13.26 0.53
N ALA A 244 -2.38 12.18 -0.23
CA ALA A 244 -3.31 11.07 -0.28
C ALA A 244 -3.50 10.43 1.10
N ARG A 245 -2.40 10.20 1.85
CA ARG A 245 -2.44 9.71 3.23
C ARG A 245 -3.20 10.63 4.17
N GLU A 246 -2.97 11.94 4.09
CA GLU A 246 -3.70 12.92 4.89
C GLU A 246 -5.22 12.85 4.61
N SER A 247 -5.63 12.72 3.35
CA SER A 247 -7.03 12.58 2.98
C SER A 247 -7.62 11.23 3.39
N TRP A 248 -6.84 10.13 3.35
CA TRP A 248 -7.24 8.83 3.89
C TRP A 248 -7.47 8.89 5.40
N ALA A 249 -6.61 9.60 6.14
CA ALA A 249 -6.77 9.81 7.57
C ALA A 249 -8.09 10.51 7.90
N LYS A 250 -8.42 11.58 7.15
CA LYS A 250 -9.66 12.34 7.32
C LYS A 250 -10.89 11.49 7.01
N LEU A 251 -10.83 10.67 5.95
CA LEU A 251 -11.90 9.74 5.62
C LEU A 251 -12.14 8.73 6.76
N ALA A 252 -11.08 8.08 7.23
CA ALA A 252 -11.18 7.02 8.24
C ALA A 252 -11.51 7.52 9.66
N ALA A 253 -11.47 8.84 9.88
CA ALA A 253 -11.85 9.48 11.14
C ALA A 253 -13.36 9.80 11.23
N ILE A 254 -14.11 9.72 10.13
CA ILE A 254 -15.54 10.02 10.10
C ILE A 254 -16.32 8.72 10.32
N ASP A 255 -17.27 8.76 11.25
CA ASP A 255 -18.28 7.71 11.39
C ASP A 255 -19.41 7.95 10.36
N PRO A 256 -19.54 7.09 9.32
CA PRO A 256 -20.55 7.28 8.28
C PRO A 256 -21.98 7.12 8.80
N GLU A 257 -22.20 6.47 9.94
CA GLU A 257 -23.54 6.36 10.56
C GLU A 257 -23.97 7.66 11.24
N GLN A 258 -23.01 8.49 11.65
CA GLN A 258 -23.26 9.79 12.30
C GLN A 258 -23.34 10.94 11.29
N ASP A 259 -22.51 10.92 10.24
CA ASP A 259 -22.48 11.97 9.22
C ASP A 259 -22.15 11.43 7.82
N GLU A 260 -23.17 10.85 7.17
CA GLU A 260 -23.06 10.28 5.81
C GLU A 260 -22.60 11.31 4.76
N ALA A 261 -23.00 12.57 4.92
CA ALA A 261 -22.66 13.64 3.98
C ALA A 261 -21.18 14.03 4.09
N ALA A 262 -20.66 14.22 5.30
CA ALA A 262 -19.24 14.49 5.52
C ALA A 262 -18.38 13.29 5.10
N PHE A 263 -18.83 12.06 5.37
CA PHE A 263 -18.14 10.86 4.92
C PHE A 263 -18.01 10.81 3.39
N ALA A 264 -19.10 11.07 2.66
CA ALA A 264 -19.09 11.08 1.20
C ALA A 264 -18.19 12.18 0.61
N GLU A 265 -18.12 13.35 1.24
CA GLU A 265 -17.20 14.42 0.85
C GLU A 265 -15.74 13.95 1.00
N LYS A 266 -15.39 13.39 2.18
CA LYS A 266 -14.01 12.92 2.42
C LYS A 266 -13.63 11.71 1.60
N TYR A 267 -14.59 10.86 1.25
CA TYR A 267 -14.38 9.80 0.29
C TYR A 267 -13.97 10.36 -1.08
N THR A 268 -14.66 11.41 -1.55
CA THR A 268 -14.34 12.05 -2.83
C THR A 268 -12.96 12.71 -2.80
N GLU A 269 -12.60 13.38 -1.70
CA GLU A 269 -11.26 13.96 -1.48
C GLU A 269 -10.18 12.87 -1.51
N ALA A 270 -10.34 11.82 -0.71
CA ALA A 270 -9.44 10.67 -0.62
C ALA A 270 -9.23 9.97 -1.97
N ARG A 271 -10.31 9.76 -2.73
CA ARG A 271 -10.24 9.16 -4.07
C ARG A 271 -9.53 10.07 -5.06
N THR A 272 -9.78 11.37 -5.01
CA THR A 272 -9.15 12.35 -5.90
C THR A 272 -7.64 12.39 -5.67
N GLU A 273 -7.21 12.50 -4.41
CA GLU A 273 -5.78 12.55 -4.11
C GLU A 273 -5.08 11.22 -4.41
N ALA A 274 -5.70 10.06 -4.13
CA ALA A 274 -5.17 8.78 -4.54
C ALA A 274 -4.97 8.71 -6.06
N ASN A 275 -5.97 9.11 -6.86
CA ASN A 275 -5.86 9.14 -8.31
C ASN A 275 -4.75 10.08 -8.81
N ASN A 276 -4.53 11.22 -8.15
CA ASN A 276 -3.44 12.14 -8.49
C ASN A 276 -2.07 11.45 -8.35
N VAL A 277 -1.84 10.73 -7.24
CA VAL A 277 -0.58 9.99 -7.02
C VAL A 277 -0.44 8.86 -8.02
N MET A 278 -1.52 8.12 -8.27
CA MET A 278 -1.53 7.01 -9.23
C MET A 278 -1.21 7.47 -10.66
N GLY A 279 -1.75 8.61 -11.07
CA GLY A 279 -1.47 9.22 -12.37
C GLY A 279 0.00 9.62 -12.52
N LEU A 280 0.57 10.26 -11.50
CA LEU A 280 2.00 10.59 -11.50
C LEU A 280 2.85 9.31 -11.53
N LEU A 281 2.53 8.30 -10.72
CA LEU A 281 3.28 7.05 -10.68
C LEU A 281 3.31 6.35 -12.06
N ASN A 282 2.17 6.32 -12.77
CA ASN A 282 2.13 5.81 -14.14
C ASN A 282 3.07 6.59 -15.10
N ILE A 283 3.22 7.90 -14.90
CA ILE A 283 4.17 8.71 -15.68
C ILE A 283 5.61 8.35 -15.32
N LEU A 284 5.94 8.29 -14.04
CA LEU A 284 7.31 8.01 -13.59
C LEU A 284 7.78 6.59 -13.97
N LEU A 285 6.86 5.62 -14.05
CA LEU A 285 7.17 4.27 -14.51
C LEU A 285 7.39 4.17 -16.03
N SER A 286 7.14 5.22 -16.81
CA SER A 286 7.30 5.18 -18.26
C SER A 286 8.73 5.45 -18.71
N THR A 287 9.15 4.83 -19.80
CA THR A 287 10.52 5.02 -20.34
C THR A 287 10.75 6.42 -20.90
N ASN A 288 9.69 7.21 -21.13
CA ASN A 288 9.74 8.60 -21.58
C ASN A 288 9.13 9.56 -20.53
N GLU A 289 9.41 9.31 -19.25
CA GLU A 289 8.88 10.09 -18.11
C GLU A 289 9.00 11.61 -18.28
N GLU A 290 10.15 12.14 -18.71
CA GLU A 290 10.36 13.59 -18.87
C GLU A 290 9.36 14.22 -19.86
N GLU A 291 9.17 13.57 -21.00
CA GLU A 291 8.24 14.02 -22.05
C GLU A 291 6.79 14.01 -21.52
N ARG A 292 6.41 12.92 -20.84
CA ARG A 292 5.05 12.76 -20.31
C ARG A 292 4.76 13.70 -19.13
N LEU A 293 5.76 14.00 -18.30
CA LEU A 293 5.68 15.04 -17.27
C LEU A 293 5.44 16.40 -17.92
N GLU A 294 6.20 16.78 -18.95
CA GLU A 294 6.03 18.05 -19.65
C GLU A 294 4.65 18.16 -20.31
N GLN A 295 4.16 17.09 -20.95
CA GLN A 295 2.82 17.05 -21.55
C GLN A 295 1.69 17.20 -20.54
N THR A 296 1.85 16.61 -19.35
CA THR A 296 0.79 16.56 -18.32
C THR A 296 0.79 17.79 -17.41
N TYR A 297 1.97 18.25 -17.01
CA TYR A 297 2.13 19.30 -15.99
C TYR A 297 2.79 20.58 -16.51
N GLY A 298 3.30 20.60 -17.75
CA GLY A 298 4.07 21.72 -18.30
C GLY A 298 5.53 21.74 -17.82
N LYS A 299 6.24 22.82 -18.15
CA LYS A 299 7.63 23.08 -17.71
C LYS A 299 7.70 23.68 -16.32
#